data_AF-A0A9D8PYY5-F1
#
_entry.id   AF-A0A9D8PYY5-F1
#
_cell.length_a   1.000
_cell.length_b   1.000
_cell.length_c   1.000
_cell.angle_alpha   90.00
_cell.angle_beta   90.00
_cell.angle_gamma   90.00
#
_symmetry.space_group_name_H-M   'P 1'
#
loop_
_entity.id
_entity.type
_entity.pdbx_description
1 polymer ?
#
loop_
_entity_poly.entity_id
_entity_poly.type
_entity_poly.pdbx_seq_one_letter_code
_entity_poly.pdbx_strand_id
1 'polypeptide(L)'
;NKVVANNLDNFGAKGTPVASVPAGSGVVINSNDNIEIFDNDIADNQTANIIVSSVYSTGYKDDKASGEFDPYPERIHVHGNRLSGGGDSPDRMDFKALKVAMYGLTGHFPDVLFDGYVNPQRREGPQICLRDVSDVLNADGPAGYKNPSNDAKPYDCTLPSLPAIDLKRG
;
A
#
# COMPACT_ATOMS: atom_id res chain seq x y z
N ASN A 1 -7.15 13.50 9.10
CA ASN A 1 -6.34 14.35 8.16
C ASN A 1 -6.92 14.30 6.75
N LYS A 2 -6.37 15.01 5.75
CA LYS A 2 -6.83 14.94 4.34
C LYS A 2 -5.70 14.59 3.38
N VAL A 3 -5.91 13.60 2.51
CA VAL A 3 -5.00 13.20 1.42
C VAL A 3 -5.82 13.10 0.14
N VAL A 4 -5.89 14.21 -0.60
CA VAL A 4 -6.81 14.36 -1.73
C VAL A 4 -6.03 14.72 -2.99
N ALA A 5 -6.28 13.99 -4.07
CA ALA A 5 -5.75 14.26 -5.41
C ALA A 5 -4.21 14.45 -5.44
N ASN A 6 -3.47 13.55 -4.77
CA ASN A 6 -2.00 13.57 -4.76
C ASN A 6 -1.40 13.06 -6.09
N ASN A 7 -1.74 13.74 -7.17
CA ASN A 7 -1.52 13.30 -8.56
C ASN A 7 -0.35 14.01 -9.25
N LEU A 8 0.49 14.71 -8.49
CA LEU A 8 1.70 15.34 -9.02
C LEU A 8 2.78 14.28 -9.27
N ASP A 9 3.66 14.59 -10.22
CA ASP A 9 4.83 13.76 -10.51
C ASP A 9 5.68 13.56 -9.25
N ASN A 10 6.25 12.35 -9.13
CA ASN A 10 7.14 12.01 -8.04
C ASN A 10 8.42 12.87 -8.07
N PHE A 11 8.81 13.43 -6.93
CA PHE A 11 9.98 14.30 -6.76
C PHE A 11 11.22 13.58 -6.19
N GLY A 12 11.12 12.29 -5.93
CA GLY A 12 12.16 11.45 -5.35
C GLY A 12 13.39 11.36 -6.24
N ALA A 13 14.57 11.41 -5.62
CA ALA A 13 15.82 11.30 -6.35
C ALA A 13 15.95 9.88 -6.96
N LYS A 14 16.37 9.81 -8.22
CA LYS A 14 16.52 8.55 -8.96
C LYS A 14 17.37 7.54 -8.18
N GLY A 15 16.86 6.31 -8.03
CA GLY A 15 17.54 5.22 -7.32
C GLY A 15 17.33 5.23 -5.80
N THR A 16 16.44 6.09 -5.29
CA THR A 16 15.95 6.00 -3.91
C THR A 16 14.63 5.23 -3.85
N PRO A 17 14.25 4.67 -2.69
CA PRO A 17 12.92 4.07 -2.53
C PRO A 17 11.78 5.07 -2.78
N VAL A 18 11.99 6.35 -2.47
CA VAL A 18 10.96 7.39 -2.71
C VAL A 18 10.67 7.54 -4.20
N ALA A 19 11.67 7.40 -5.08
CA ALA A 19 11.49 7.49 -6.52
C ALA A 19 10.67 6.35 -7.13
N SER A 20 10.40 5.27 -6.37
CA SER A 20 9.57 4.16 -6.84
C SER A 20 8.09 4.38 -6.59
N VAL A 21 7.72 5.34 -5.75
CA VAL A 21 6.33 5.63 -5.38
C VAL A 21 5.59 6.17 -6.61
N PRO A 22 4.53 5.52 -7.10
CA PRO A 22 3.76 6.02 -8.24
C PRO A 22 3.15 7.41 -7.94
N ALA A 23 3.08 8.29 -8.94
CA ALA A 23 2.23 9.47 -8.83
C ALA A 23 0.77 9.04 -8.64
N GLY A 24 -0.03 9.84 -7.94
CA GLY A 24 -1.41 9.45 -7.61
C GLY A 24 -1.52 8.42 -6.49
N SER A 25 -0.51 8.30 -5.64
CA SER A 25 -0.58 7.48 -4.43
C SER A 25 -1.06 8.33 -3.24
N GLY A 26 -2.04 7.85 -2.47
CA GLY A 26 -2.48 8.50 -1.24
C GLY A 26 -1.52 8.24 -0.08
N VAL A 27 -1.75 7.17 0.68
CA VAL A 27 -0.86 6.72 1.77
C VAL A 27 -0.04 5.53 1.29
N VAL A 28 1.27 5.56 1.51
CA VAL A 28 2.16 4.44 1.16
C VAL A 28 2.86 3.93 2.42
N ILE A 29 2.71 2.64 2.68
CA ILE A 29 3.44 1.91 3.71
C ILE A 29 4.44 1.02 2.98
N ASN A 30 5.73 1.28 3.17
CA ASN A 30 6.80 0.53 2.52
C ASN A 30 7.71 -0.09 3.57
N SER A 31 7.67 -1.41 3.74
CA SER A 31 8.52 -2.17 4.69
C SER A 31 8.53 -1.59 6.11
N ASN A 32 7.34 -1.34 6.66
CA ASN A 32 7.19 -0.83 8.03
C ASN A 32 6.22 -1.71 8.82
N ASP A 33 6.46 -1.76 10.13
CA ASP A 33 5.68 -2.55 11.07
C ASP A 33 4.84 -1.67 12.00
N ASN A 34 3.75 -2.23 12.52
CA ASN A 34 2.92 -1.60 13.55
C ASN A 34 2.43 -0.23 13.09
N ILE A 35 1.69 -0.20 11.98
CA ILE A 35 1.13 1.03 11.43
C ILE A 35 -0.39 1.00 11.61
N GLU A 36 -0.93 2.12 12.06
CA GLU A 36 -2.37 2.34 12.16
C GLU A 36 -2.74 3.58 11.33
N ILE A 37 -3.68 3.41 10.40
CA ILE A 37 -4.19 4.46 9.52
C ILE A 37 -5.66 4.63 9.82
N PHE A 38 -6.00 5.73 10.48
CA PHE A 38 -7.36 5.96 10.97
C PHE A 38 -7.78 7.43 10.92
N ASP A 39 -9.09 7.65 10.80
CA ASP A 39 -9.73 8.96 10.81
C ASP A 39 -9.14 9.97 9.79
N ASN A 40 -8.97 9.51 8.55
CA ASN A 40 -8.55 10.34 7.43
C ASN A 40 -9.62 10.42 6.35
N ASP A 41 -9.67 11.55 5.66
CA ASP A 41 -10.34 11.72 4.37
C ASP A 41 -9.30 11.48 3.27
N ILE A 42 -9.43 10.38 2.51
CA ILE A 42 -8.48 10.01 1.46
C ILE A 42 -9.26 9.84 0.16
N ALA A 43 -8.95 10.65 -0.86
CA ALA A 43 -9.74 10.67 -2.08
C ALA A 43 -8.97 11.03 -3.35
N ASP A 44 -9.47 10.55 -4.49
CA ASP A 44 -9.10 10.98 -5.84
C ASP A 44 -7.60 10.84 -6.18
N ASN A 45 -6.91 9.90 -5.53
CA ASN A 45 -5.53 9.54 -5.82
C ASN A 45 -5.50 8.55 -7.00
N GLN A 46 -4.95 8.98 -8.13
CA GLN A 46 -5.12 8.33 -9.43
C GLN A 46 -4.59 6.89 -9.52
N THR A 47 -3.54 6.56 -8.76
CA THR A 47 -2.99 5.20 -8.70
C THR A 47 -3.67 4.37 -7.64
N ALA A 48 -3.66 4.80 -6.37
CA ALA A 48 -4.33 4.08 -5.29
C ALA A 48 -4.45 4.97 -4.05
N ASN A 49 -5.50 4.76 -3.25
CA ASN A 49 -5.68 5.49 -2.00
C ASN A 49 -4.70 5.02 -0.93
N ILE A 50 -4.48 3.72 -0.81
CA ILE A 50 -3.52 3.12 0.13
C ILE A 50 -2.68 2.06 -0.60
N ILE A 51 -1.36 2.14 -0.49
CA ILE A 51 -0.42 1.14 -1.01
C ILE A 51 0.34 0.53 0.16
N VAL A 52 0.24 -0.78 0.33
CA VAL A 52 1.07 -1.57 1.24
C VAL A 52 2.10 -2.30 0.40
N SER A 53 3.38 -2.11 0.72
CA SER A 53 4.48 -2.59 -0.10
C SER A 53 5.69 -3.01 0.72
N SER A 54 6.50 -3.85 0.10
CA SER A 54 7.84 -4.22 0.47
C SER A 54 8.84 -3.50 -0.42
N VAL A 55 10.05 -3.27 0.10
CA VAL A 55 11.21 -2.78 -0.64
C VAL A 55 11.48 -3.58 -1.91
N TYR A 56 11.12 -4.87 -1.95
CA TYR A 56 11.26 -5.72 -3.12
C TYR A 56 10.48 -5.21 -4.35
N SER A 57 9.42 -4.44 -4.14
CA SER A 57 8.61 -3.82 -5.21
C SER A 57 9.15 -2.45 -5.67
N THR A 58 10.13 -1.90 -4.96
CA THR A 58 10.61 -0.51 -5.20
C THR A 58 11.69 -0.42 -6.28
N GLY A 59 12.26 -1.54 -6.73
CA GLY A 59 13.43 -1.54 -7.62
C GLY A 59 14.68 -0.91 -6.98
N TYR A 60 14.63 -0.66 -5.67
CA TYR A 60 15.81 -0.34 -4.87
C TYR A 60 16.71 -1.58 -4.84
N LYS A 61 18.01 -1.37 -5.06
CA LYS A 61 18.95 -2.48 -5.05
C LYS A 61 19.18 -2.90 -3.59
N ASP A 62 18.84 -4.15 -3.28
CA ASP A 62 19.04 -4.76 -1.95
C ASP A 62 20.49 -4.67 -1.46
N ASP A 63 21.47 -4.50 -2.36
CA ASP A 63 22.89 -4.31 -2.03
C ASP A 63 23.20 -3.04 -1.21
N LYS A 64 22.24 -2.11 -1.11
CA LYS A 64 22.34 -0.91 -0.27
C LYS A 64 21.52 -0.98 1.02
N ALA A 65 20.69 -2.00 1.21
CA ALA A 65 20.00 -2.21 2.46
C ALA A 65 20.97 -2.84 3.47
N SER A 66 20.92 -2.40 4.73
CA SER A 66 21.65 -3.09 5.80
C SER A 66 21.15 -4.53 5.90
N GLY A 67 22.02 -5.50 6.22
CA GLY A 67 21.61 -6.90 6.42
C GLY A 67 20.60 -7.12 7.56
N GLU A 68 20.35 -6.09 8.37
CA GLU A 68 19.36 -6.07 9.46
C GLU A 68 18.03 -5.41 9.05
N PHE A 69 17.89 -4.94 7.81
CA PHE A 69 16.66 -4.30 7.34
C PHE A 69 15.55 -5.34 7.16
N ASP A 70 14.40 -5.12 7.80
CA ASP A 70 13.19 -5.92 7.55
C ASP A 70 12.49 -5.41 6.29
N PRO A 71 12.39 -6.23 5.22
CA PRO A 71 11.78 -5.81 3.97
C PRO A 71 10.25 -5.93 3.99
N TYR A 72 9.64 -6.56 4.98
CA TYR A 72 8.21 -6.90 4.94
C TYR A 72 7.36 -5.86 5.67
N PRO A 73 6.16 -5.51 5.15
CA PRO A 73 5.19 -4.77 5.92
C PRO A 73 4.43 -5.69 6.86
N GLU A 74 4.35 -5.34 8.15
CA GLU A 74 3.69 -6.17 9.16
C GLU A 74 2.77 -5.38 10.11
N ARG A 75 1.70 -6.01 10.59
CA ARG A 75 0.76 -5.45 11.59
C ARG A 75 0.22 -4.08 11.17
N ILE A 76 -0.42 -4.06 10.00
CA ILE A 76 -1.02 -2.85 9.44
C ILE A 76 -2.51 -2.85 9.76
N HIS A 77 -3.01 -1.76 10.35
CA HIS A 77 -4.42 -1.61 10.69
C HIS A 77 -5.01 -0.38 10.02
N VAL A 78 -5.91 -0.58 9.07
CA VAL A 78 -6.64 0.50 8.39
C VAL A 78 -8.09 0.44 8.85
N HIS A 79 -8.61 1.52 9.43
CA HIS A 79 -9.99 1.58 9.91
C HIS A 79 -10.50 3.02 10.06
N GLY A 80 -11.81 3.24 10.01
CA GLY A 80 -12.41 4.54 10.30
C GLY A 80 -12.01 5.67 9.34
N ASN A 81 -11.45 5.36 8.17
CA ASN A 81 -11.15 6.34 7.13
C ASN A 81 -12.37 6.54 6.22
N ARG A 82 -12.47 7.73 5.61
CA ARG A 82 -13.48 8.07 4.61
C ARG A 82 -12.77 8.08 3.26
N LEU A 83 -12.93 6.97 2.53
CA LEU A 83 -12.29 6.70 1.25
C LEU A 83 -13.26 6.92 0.10
N SER A 84 -12.83 7.59 -0.97
CA SER A 84 -13.67 7.81 -2.15
C SER A 84 -12.86 8.15 -3.40
N GLY A 85 -13.25 7.60 -4.55
CA GLY A 85 -12.61 7.94 -5.83
C GLY A 85 -11.15 7.48 -5.91
N GLY A 86 -10.52 7.75 -7.05
CA GLY A 86 -9.14 7.32 -7.35
C GLY A 86 -9.03 5.90 -7.90
N GLY A 87 -7.79 5.46 -8.13
CA GLY A 87 -7.47 4.13 -8.66
C GLY A 87 -7.77 3.92 -10.15
N ASP A 88 -8.23 4.95 -10.85
CA ASP A 88 -8.74 4.86 -12.22
C ASP A 88 -7.69 5.20 -13.29
N SER A 89 -6.63 5.92 -12.94
CA SER A 89 -5.61 6.42 -13.88
C SER A 89 -4.19 6.31 -13.34
N PRO A 90 -3.69 5.10 -13.01
CA PRO A 90 -2.32 4.93 -12.55
C PRO A 90 -1.32 5.46 -13.58
N ASP A 91 -0.20 6.02 -13.14
CA ASP A 91 0.78 6.68 -14.02
C ASP A 91 1.68 5.69 -14.78
N ARG A 92 2.11 4.62 -14.11
CA ARG A 92 3.03 3.60 -14.64
C ARG A 92 2.33 2.52 -15.46
N MET A 93 3.04 1.99 -16.46
CA MET A 93 2.50 1.03 -17.43
C MET A 93 2.13 -0.32 -16.84
N ASP A 94 2.88 -0.81 -15.85
CA ASP A 94 2.60 -2.04 -15.12
C ASP A 94 1.28 -1.94 -14.34
N PHE A 95 1.07 -0.87 -13.58
CA PHE A 95 -0.19 -0.61 -12.89
C PHE A 95 -1.36 -0.40 -13.86
N LYS A 96 -1.15 0.30 -15.00
CA LYS A 96 -2.18 0.39 -16.05
C LYS A 96 -2.58 -0.99 -16.57
N ALA A 97 -1.60 -1.84 -16.88
CA ALA A 97 -1.85 -3.20 -17.37
C ALA A 97 -2.57 -4.05 -16.33
N LEU A 98 -2.14 -4.00 -15.06
CA LEU A 98 -2.80 -4.69 -13.95
C LEU A 98 -4.25 -4.24 -13.77
N LYS A 99 -4.50 -2.92 -13.79
CA LYS A 99 -5.86 -2.37 -13.68
C LYS A 99 -6.75 -2.87 -14.81
N VAL A 100 -6.26 -2.85 -16.05
CA VAL A 100 -7.02 -3.33 -17.20
C VAL A 100 -7.29 -4.83 -17.11
N ALA A 101 -6.30 -5.62 -16.68
CA ALA A 101 -6.46 -7.07 -16.53
C ALA A 101 -7.50 -7.44 -15.46
N MET A 102 -7.53 -6.71 -14.35
CA MET A 102 -8.39 -7.03 -13.20
C MET A 102 -9.77 -6.37 -13.24
N TYR A 103 -9.87 -5.16 -13.79
CA TYR A 103 -11.09 -4.33 -13.71
C TYR A 103 -11.54 -3.76 -15.07
N GLY A 104 -10.79 -4.01 -16.15
CA GLY A 104 -11.10 -3.50 -17.48
C GLY A 104 -10.74 -2.02 -17.69
N LEU A 105 -11.05 -1.52 -18.88
CA LEU A 105 -10.63 -0.19 -19.32
C LEU A 105 -11.23 0.94 -18.47
N THR A 106 -12.48 0.79 -18.04
CA THR A 106 -13.24 1.78 -17.26
C THR A 106 -13.25 1.47 -15.76
N GLY A 107 -12.62 0.38 -15.34
CA GLY A 107 -12.52 0.01 -13.94
C GLY A 107 -11.46 0.83 -13.20
N HIS A 108 -11.50 0.73 -11.88
CA HIS A 108 -10.56 1.35 -10.96
C HIS A 108 -10.02 0.29 -10.01
N PHE A 109 -8.81 0.52 -9.48
CA PHE A 109 -8.31 -0.22 -8.33
C PHE A 109 -9.19 0.02 -7.11
N PRO A 110 -9.29 -0.95 -6.20
CA PRO A 110 -9.93 -0.74 -4.91
C PRO A 110 -9.08 0.18 -4.02
N ASP A 111 -9.60 0.52 -2.84
CA ASP A 111 -8.94 1.46 -1.94
C ASP A 111 -7.54 1.04 -1.51
N VAL A 112 -7.31 -0.27 -1.38
CA VAL A 112 -6.03 -0.82 -0.91
C VAL A 112 -5.38 -1.66 -1.99
N LEU A 113 -4.11 -1.36 -2.27
CA LEU A 113 -3.24 -2.15 -3.12
C LEU A 113 -2.11 -2.73 -2.28
N PHE A 114 -2.02 -4.05 -2.21
CA PHE A 114 -0.95 -4.77 -1.53
C PHE A 114 -0.08 -5.49 -2.55
N ASP A 115 1.23 -5.37 -2.44
CA ASP A 115 2.15 -6.01 -3.38
C ASP A 115 2.31 -7.53 -3.18
N GLY A 116 1.84 -8.06 -2.06
CA GLY A 116 1.79 -9.51 -1.78
C GLY A 116 3.03 -10.07 -1.09
N TYR A 117 4.05 -9.27 -0.78
CA TYR A 117 5.22 -9.75 -0.06
C TYR A 117 4.93 -9.94 1.42
N VAL A 118 5.13 -11.16 1.91
CA VAL A 118 4.86 -11.56 3.30
C VAL A 118 6.11 -12.15 3.93
N ASN A 119 6.33 -11.88 5.22
CA ASN A 119 7.45 -12.44 5.95
C ASN A 119 7.24 -13.95 6.21
N PRO A 120 8.03 -14.85 5.61
CA PRO A 120 7.85 -16.29 5.80
C PRO A 120 8.25 -16.75 7.21
N GLN A 121 9.01 -15.94 7.96
CA GLN A 121 9.42 -16.26 9.33
C GLN A 121 8.33 -15.93 10.34
N ARG A 122 7.31 -15.15 9.94
CA ARG A 122 6.21 -14.73 10.78
C ARG A 122 5.05 -15.71 10.70
N ARG A 123 4.82 -16.43 11.81
CA ARG A 123 3.77 -17.46 11.88
C ARG A 123 2.36 -16.93 11.65
N GLU A 124 2.10 -15.69 12.04
CA GLU A 124 0.78 -15.04 11.90
C GLU A 124 0.61 -14.35 10.53
N GLY A 125 1.57 -14.48 9.62
CA GLY A 125 1.58 -13.78 8.34
C GLY A 125 1.81 -12.27 8.48
N PRO A 126 1.48 -11.45 7.45
CA PRO A 126 1.71 -10.01 7.50
C PRO A 126 0.78 -9.28 8.48
N GLN A 127 -0.34 -9.89 8.88
CA GLN A 127 -1.39 -9.24 9.69
C GLN A 127 -1.77 -7.85 9.17
N ILE A 128 -2.27 -7.80 7.94
CA ILE A 128 -2.86 -6.59 7.37
C ILE A 128 -4.36 -6.69 7.62
N CYS A 129 -4.89 -5.82 8.47
CA CYS A 129 -6.30 -5.78 8.85
C CYS A 129 -6.96 -4.52 8.27
N LEU A 130 -7.98 -4.72 7.45
CA LEU A 130 -8.63 -3.67 6.68
C LEU A 130 -10.10 -3.58 7.05
N ARG A 131 -10.52 -2.40 7.50
CA ARG A 131 -11.91 -2.06 7.86
C ARG A 131 -12.27 -0.75 7.20
N ASP A 132 -13.54 -0.62 6.82
CA ASP A 132 -14.10 0.59 6.19
C ASP A 132 -13.39 0.97 4.87
N VAL A 133 -12.92 -0.03 4.13
CA VAL A 133 -12.38 0.08 2.77
C VAL A 133 -13.33 -0.59 1.78
N SER A 134 -13.33 -0.18 0.51
CA SER A 134 -14.13 -0.82 -0.54
C SER A 134 -13.71 -2.28 -0.79
N ASP A 135 -12.42 -2.51 -1.00
CA ASP A 135 -11.81 -3.83 -1.19
C ASP A 135 -10.26 -3.71 -1.12
N VAL A 136 -9.57 -4.80 -1.42
CA VAL A 136 -8.11 -4.88 -1.53
C VAL A 136 -7.70 -5.71 -2.75
N LEU A 137 -6.70 -5.22 -3.48
CA LEU A 137 -6.01 -5.97 -4.51
C LEU A 137 -4.66 -6.45 -3.98
N ASN A 138 -4.45 -7.76 -3.93
CA ASN A 138 -3.12 -8.34 -3.81
C ASN A 138 -2.53 -8.54 -5.21
N ALA A 139 -1.39 -7.91 -5.50
CA ALA A 139 -0.73 -7.95 -6.80
C ALA A 139 0.04 -9.24 -7.07
N ASP A 140 0.27 -10.11 -6.07
CA ASP A 140 1.00 -11.37 -6.20
C ASP A 140 2.49 -11.19 -6.60
N GLY A 141 3.15 -10.18 -6.03
CA GLY A 141 4.55 -9.84 -6.31
C GLY A 141 5.54 -11.00 -6.16
N PRO A 142 5.52 -11.79 -5.08
CA PRO A 142 6.43 -12.93 -4.90
C PRO A 142 6.36 -14.01 -6.00
N ALA A 143 5.19 -14.20 -6.62
CA ALA A 143 5.03 -15.14 -7.74
C ALA A 143 5.19 -14.46 -9.12
N GLY A 144 5.63 -13.20 -9.15
CA GLY A 144 5.85 -12.43 -10.36
C GLY A 144 4.57 -11.87 -10.97
N TYR A 145 3.60 -11.48 -10.14
CA TYR A 145 2.34 -10.84 -10.52
C TYR A 145 1.44 -11.71 -11.41
N LYS A 146 1.52 -13.03 -11.26
CA LYS A 146 0.83 -13.99 -12.16
C LYS A 146 -0.62 -14.22 -11.78
N ASN A 147 -0.93 -14.16 -10.48
CA ASN A 147 -2.25 -14.46 -9.94
C ASN A 147 -2.71 -13.36 -8.98
N PRO A 148 -2.86 -12.10 -9.46
CA PRO A 148 -3.44 -11.04 -8.66
C PRO A 148 -4.84 -11.43 -8.16
N SER A 149 -5.19 -11.01 -6.94
CA SER A 149 -6.38 -11.49 -6.23
C SER A 149 -7.11 -10.36 -5.51
N ASN A 150 -8.44 -10.38 -5.60
CA ASN A 150 -9.36 -9.54 -4.81
C ASN A 150 -9.93 -10.30 -3.60
N ASP A 151 -9.28 -11.39 -3.15
CA ASP A 151 -9.77 -12.10 -1.97
C ASP A 151 -9.52 -11.27 -0.71
N ALA A 152 -10.57 -10.59 -0.24
CA ALA A 152 -10.53 -9.74 0.95
C ALA A 152 -10.49 -10.52 2.27
N LYS A 153 -10.87 -11.81 2.27
CA LYS A 153 -11.05 -12.59 3.50
C LYS A 153 -9.82 -12.66 4.40
N PRO A 154 -8.58 -12.78 3.87
CA PRO A 154 -7.38 -12.79 4.70
C PRO A 154 -7.15 -11.48 5.47
N TYR A 155 -7.79 -10.39 5.04
CA TYR A 155 -7.62 -9.04 5.59
C TYR A 155 -8.82 -8.59 6.44
N ASP A 156 -9.89 -9.39 6.52
CA ASP A 156 -11.05 -9.16 7.37
C ASP A 156 -10.73 -9.51 8.83
N CYS A 157 -9.97 -8.63 9.46
CA CYS A 157 -9.53 -8.76 10.84
C CYS A 157 -9.44 -7.39 11.52
N THR A 158 -9.05 -7.39 12.79
CA THR A 158 -8.76 -6.16 13.55
C THR A 158 -7.46 -6.34 14.32
N LEU A 159 -6.75 -5.24 14.54
CA LEU A 159 -5.59 -5.19 15.43
C LEU A 159 -5.88 -4.21 16.58
N PRO A 160 -5.24 -4.39 17.75
CA PRO A 160 -5.30 -3.38 18.80
C PRO A 160 -4.79 -2.03 18.27
N SER A 161 -5.50 -0.94 18.60
CA SER A 161 -5.02 0.40 18.31
C SER A 161 -3.68 0.66 18.99
N LEU A 162 -2.82 1.39 18.29
CA LEU A 162 -1.52 1.79 18.79
C LEU A 162 -1.71 2.86 19.87
N PRO A 163 -0.85 2.88 20.91
CA PRO A 163 -0.90 3.92 21.91
C PRO A 163 -0.64 5.28 21.25
N ALA A 164 -1.38 6.31 21.68
CA ALA A 164 -1.14 7.67 21.23
C ALA A 164 0.32 8.06 21.53
N ILE A 165 1.02 8.57 20.51
CA ILE A 165 2.37 9.10 20.68
C ILE A 165 2.26 10.51 21.27
N ASP A 166 2.59 10.66 22.55
CA ASP A 166 2.84 11.96 23.16
C ASP A 166 4.26 12.41 22.79
N LEU A 167 4.37 13.11 21.65
CA LEU A 167 5.55 13.92 21.37
C LEU A 167 5.50 15.10 22.33
N LYS A 168 6.05 14.93 23.54
CA LYS A 168 6.27 16.03 24.47
C LYS A 168 6.88 17.19 23.69
N ARG A 169 6.06 18.18 23.35
CA ARG A 169 6.52 19.41 22.73
C ARG A 169 7.36 20.11 23.80
N GLY A 170 8.68 19.99 23.68
CA GLY A 170 9.63 20.82 24.42
C GLY A 170 9.56 22.26 23.97
#